data_AF-A0A4Q6EBZ1-F1
#
_entry.id   AF-A0A4Q6EBZ1-F1
#
_cell.length_a   1.000
_cell.length_b   1.000
_cell.length_c   1.000
_cell.angle_alpha   90.00
_cell.angle_beta   90.00
_cell.angle_gamma   90.00
#
_symmetry.space_group_name_H-M   'P 1'
#
loop_
_entity.id
_entity.type
_entity.pdbx_description
1 polymer ?
#
loop_
_entity_poly.entity_id
_entity_poly.type
_entity_poly.pdbx_seq_one_letter_code
_entity_poly.pdbx_strand_id
1 'polypeptide(L)'
;MNIEYSRAYENLYADYVYDERRMIYPYFRYEYDLIRTIMRAIDQNSKGLINFRPDAAYFLLVNFHQMIVRPLLEVRTYTKFIGNESELNQLINDDIKTIIQTAVNKATPDNEITGHAVMEAINNLWRQLRTTKLEIWG
;
A
#
# COMPACT_ATOMS: atom_id res chain seq x y z
N MET A 1 3.76 -7.67 13.61
CA MET A 1 2.57 -6.90 14.02
C MET A 1 1.67 -7.77 14.89
N ASN A 2 0.98 -7.20 15.87
CA ASN A 2 -0.08 -7.93 16.59
C ASN A 2 -1.31 -8.06 15.67
N ILE A 3 -1.78 -9.30 15.49
CA ILE A 3 -2.85 -9.73 14.57
C ILE A 3 -4.15 -8.94 14.80
N GLU A 4 -4.39 -8.52 16.05
CA GLU A 4 -5.59 -7.78 16.44
C GLU A 4 -5.67 -6.40 15.79
N TYR A 5 -4.54 -5.68 15.70
CA TYR A 5 -4.49 -4.37 15.06
C TYR A 5 -4.60 -4.45 13.53
N SER A 6 -3.99 -5.46 12.91
CA SER A 6 -4.09 -5.67 11.46
C SER A 6 -5.56 -5.85 11.03
N ARG A 7 -6.33 -6.68 11.75
CA ARG A 7 -7.77 -6.84 11.49
C ARG A 7 -8.57 -5.57 11.77
N ALA A 8 -8.27 -4.86 12.85
CA ALA A 8 -8.96 -3.61 13.17
C ALA A 8 -8.78 -2.56 12.07
N TYR A 9 -7.57 -2.43 11.52
CA TYR A 9 -7.27 -1.52 10.43
C TYR A 9 -7.84 -1.95 9.09
N GLU A 10 -7.82 -3.24 8.78
CA GLU A 10 -8.51 -3.78 7.60
C GLU A 10 -9.99 -3.40 7.65
N ASN A 11 -10.67 -3.63 8.79
CA ASN A 11 -12.08 -3.34 8.96
C ASN A 11 -12.37 -1.84 8.92
N LEU A 12 -11.62 -1.01 9.67
CA LEU A 12 -11.80 0.45 9.66
C LEU A 12 -11.63 1.04 8.26
N TYR A 13 -10.62 0.57 7.52
CA TYR A 13 -10.34 1.09 6.19
C TYR A 13 -11.34 0.57 5.16
N ALA A 14 -11.72 -0.70 5.26
CA ALA A 14 -12.84 -1.27 4.53
C ALA A 14 -14.08 -0.38 4.71
N ASP A 15 -14.53 -0.17 5.94
CA ASP A 15 -15.71 0.63 6.25
C ASP A 15 -15.62 2.06 5.66
N TYR A 16 -14.45 2.69 5.70
CA TYR A 16 -14.20 3.99 5.07
C TYR A 16 -14.31 3.96 3.53
N VAL A 17 -13.81 2.90 2.90
CA VAL A 17 -13.97 2.69 1.45
C VAL A 17 -15.44 2.40 1.09
N TYR A 18 -16.19 1.79 2.02
CA TYR A 18 -17.54 1.26 1.83
C TYR A 18 -18.69 2.14 2.32
N ASP A 19 -18.43 3.38 2.76
CA ASP A 19 -19.48 4.36 3.05
C ASP A 19 -20.45 4.47 1.87
N GLU A 20 -21.76 4.31 2.12
CA GLU A 20 -22.84 4.10 1.14
C GLU A 20 -22.87 5.15 0.02
N ARG A 21 -22.31 6.35 0.26
CA ARG A 21 -22.19 7.42 -0.73
C ARG A 21 -21.18 7.11 -1.85
N ARG A 22 -20.30 6.13 -1.66
CA ARG A 22 -19.24 5.72 -2.61
C ARG A 22 -19.52 4.38 -3.29
N MET A 23 -20.60 3.68 -2.93
CA MET A 23 -21.03 2.39 -3.49
C MET A 23 -21.44 2.40 -4.98
N ILE A 24 -21.27 3.52 -5.70
CA ILE A 24 -21.60 3.62 -7.13
C ILE A 24 -20.58 2.88 -8.02
N TYR A 25 -19.47 2.39 -7.46
CA TYR A 25 -18.42 1.70 -8.22
C TYR A 25 -18.68 0.19 -8.41
N PRO A 26 -18.71 -0.33 -9.66
CA PRO A 26 -18.97 -1.74 -9.95
C PRO A 26 -17.82 -2.71 -9.57
N TYR A 27 -16.75 -2.25 -8.92
CA TYR A 27 -15.51 -3.01 -8.67
C TYR A 27 -15.30 -3.44 -7.22
N PHE A 28 -16.36 -3.38 -6.40
CA PHE A 28 -16.39 -3.62 -4.95
C PHE A 28 -15.57 -4.83 -4.46
N ARG A 29 -15.77 -6.01 -5.05
CA ARG A 29 -15.15 -7.26 -4.57
C ARG A 29 -13.64 -7.27 -4.80
N TYR A 30 -13.20 -6.70 -5.91
CA TYR A 30 -11.80 -6.72 -6.31
C TYR A 30 -10.95 -5.71 -5.53
N GLU A 31 -11.49 -4.51 -5.26
CA GLU A 31 -10.82 -3.52 -4.42
C GLU A 31 -10.60 -4.05 -2.99
N TYR A 32 -11.56 -4.81 -2.45
CA TYR A 32 -11.41 -5.48 -1.16
C TYR A 32 -10.29 -6.54 -1.15
N ASP A 33 -10.24 -7.40 -2.18
CA ASP A 33 -9.21 -8.43 -2.29
C ASP A 33 -7.83 -7.79 -2.44
N LEU A 34 -7.71 -6.66 -3.14
CA LEU A 34 -6.47 -5.89 -3.22
C LEU A 34 -6.05 -5.26 -1.89
N ILE A 35 -6.99 -4.69 -1.13
CA ILE A 35 -6.73 -4.16 0.22
C ILE A 35 -6.17 -5.28 1.12
N ARG A 36 -6.73 -6.49 1.04
CA ARG A 36 -6.22 -7.66 1.75
C ARG A 36 -4.84 -8.08 1.28
N THR A 37 -4.57 -8.06 -0.03
CA THR A 37 -3.22 -8.33 -0.56
C THR A 37 -2.20 -7.32 -0.02
N ILE A 38 -2.52 -6.03 -0.03
CA ILE A 38 -1.67 -4.98 0.52
C ILE A 38 -1.38 -5.26 1.99
N MET A 39 -2.41 -5.54 2.81
CA MET A 39 -2.22 -5.81 4.23
C MET A 39 -1.35 -7.04 4.48
N ARG A 40 -1.58 -8.13 3.73
CA ARG A 40 -0.75 -9.34 3.80
C ARG A 40 0.71 -9.06 3.46
N ALA A 41 0.96 -8.27 2.43
CA ALA A 41 2.31 -7.88 2.05
C ALA A 41 2.98 -7.01 3.13
N ILE A 42 2.25 -6.07 3.75
CA ILE A 42 2.76 -5.29 4.88
C ILE A 42 3.10 -6.21 6.05
N ASP A 43 2.21 -7.13 6.41
CA ASP A 43 2.43 -8.08 7.51
C ASP A 43 3.62 -9.02 7.22
N GLN A 44 3.77 -9.50 5.99
CA GLN A 44 4.88 -10.36 5.60
C GLN A 44 6.23 -9.63 5.64
N ASN A 45 6.29 -8.41 5.11
CA ASN A 45 7.53 -7.65 5.01
C ASN A 45 7.88 -6.90 6.31
N SER A 46 6.93 -6.75 7.24
CA SER A 46 7.18 -6.22 8.59
C SER A 46 7.49 -7.30 9.63
N LYS A 47 7.33 -8.59 9.31
CA LYS A 47 7.73 -9.69 10.19
C LYS A 47 9.23 -9.65 10.44
N GLY A 48 9.61 -9.65 11.72
CA GLY A 48 11.02 -9.56 12.15
C GLY A 48 11.53 -8.13 12.35
N LEU A 49 10.76 -7.10 11.97
CA LEU A 49 11.06 -5.73 12.35
C LEU A 49 10.63 -5.51 13.81
N ILE A 50 11.60 -5.20 14.67
CA ILE A 50 11.39 -5.12 16.12
C ILE A 50 10.41 -3.98 16.47
N ASN A 51 10.40 -2.89 15.70
CA ASN A 51 9.63 -1.68 16.00
C ASN A 51 8.81 -1.14 14.79
N PHE A 52 8.13 -2.01 14.04
CA PHE A 52 7.17 -1.54 13.02
C PHE A 52 5.83 -1.21 13.66
N ARG A 53 5.52 0.09 13.79
CA ARG A 53 4.34 0.52 14.55
C ARG A 53 3.03 0.24 13.78
N PRO A 54 1.93 -0.02 14.51
CA PRO A 54 0.63 -0.25 13.88
C PRO A 54 0.10 0.95 13.06
N ASP A 55 0.35 2.18 13.50
CA ASP A 55 -0.04 3.40 12.75
C ASP A 55 0.73 3.53 11.43
N ALA A 56 2.01 3.14 11.40
CA ALA A 56 2.82 3.12 10.19
C ALA A 56 2.25 2.17 9.12
N ALA A 57 1.74 1.01 9.57
CA ALA A 57 1.04 0.05 8.72
C ALA A 57 -0.21 0.65 8.08
N TYR A 58 -1.03 1.30 8.90
CA TYR A 58 -2.26 1.93 8.45
C TYR A 58 -1.97 3.05 7.44
N PHE A 59 -0.99 3.91 7.73
CA PHE A 59 -0.57 4.94 6.78
C PHE A 59 -0.06 4.36 5.46
N LEU A 60 0.72 3.28 5.51
CA LEU A 60 1.19 2.59 4.30
C LEU A 60 0.00 2.06 3.49
N LEU A 61 -0.92 1.35 4.12
CA LEU A 61 -2.12 0.81 3.49
C LEU A 61 -2.93 1.91 2.79
N VAL A 62 -3.29 2.96 3.51
CA VAL A 62 -4.15 4.03 2.98
C VAL A 62 -3.48 4.74 1.81
N ASN A 63 -2.21 5.13 1.95
CA ASN A 63 -1.51 5.87 0.90
C ASN A 63 -1.25 4.99 -0.32
N PHE A 64 -0.82 3.75 -0.12
CA PHE A 64 -0.58 2.84 -1.24
C PHE A 64 -1.87 2.57 -2.02
N HIS A 65 -2.97 2.32 -1.31
CA HIS A 65 -4.27 2.11 -1.95
C HIS A 65 -4.73 3.33 -2.76
N GLN A 66 -4.66 4.55 -2.18
CA GLN A 66 -5.12 5.77 -2.84
C GLN A 66 -4.21 6.22 -3.99
N MET A 67 -2.90 6.02 -3.89
CA MET A 67 -1.94 6.52 -4.88
C MET A 67 -1.63 5.53 -6.01
N ILE A 68 -1.74 4.23 -5.75
CA ILE A 68 -1.38 3.18 -6.71
C ILE A 68 -2.61 2.41 -7.16
N VAL A 69 -3.32 1.78 -6.22
CA VAL A 69 -4.41 0.86 -6.56
C VAL A 69 -5.57 1.58 -7.23
N ARG A 70 -6.07 2.67 -6.64
CA ARG A 70 -7.21 3.41 -7.20
C ARG A 70 -6.99 3.94 -8.62
N PRO A 71 -5.88 4.63 -8.92
CA PRO A 71 -5.59 5.05 -10.28
C PRO A 71 -5.47 3.89 -11.28
N LEU A 72 -4.93 2.74 -10.86
CA LEU A 72 -4.85 1.55 -11.71
C LEU A 72 -6.23 0.97 -12.04
N LEU A 73 -7.15 0.98 -11.06
CA LEU A 73 -8.54 0.56 -11.25
C LEU A 73 -9.34 1.52 -12.13
N GLU A 74 -9.06 2.82 -12.07
CA GLU A 74 -9.72 3.84 -12.89
C GLU A 74 -9.22 3.82 -14.35
N VAL A 75 -7.91 3.66 -14.57
CA VAL A 75 -7.29 3.73 -15.91
C VAL A 75 -7.45 2.44 -16.70
N ARG A 76 -7.36 1.27 -16.06
CA ARG A 76 -7.50 -0.02 -16.74
C ARG A 76 -8.92 -0.51 -16.57
N THR A 77 -9.71 -0.49 -17.64
CA THR A 77 -10.96 -1.24 -17.69
C THR A 77 -10.66 -2.70 -17.31
N TYR A 78 -11.37 -3.17 -16.28
CA TYR A 78 -11.22 -4.43 -15.53
C TYR A 78 -10.76 -5.67 -16.33
N THR A 79 -11.11 -5.77 -17.60
CA THR A 79 -10.85 -6.93 -18.47
C THR A 79 -9.36 -7.25 -18.71
N LYS A 80 -8.43 -6.29 -18.55
CA LYS A 80 -6.98 -6.57 -18.72
C LYS A 80 -6.27 -7.11 -17.47
N PHE A 81 -6.84 -6.98 -16.28
CA PHE A 81 -6.18 -7.41 -15.02
C PHE A 81 -6.53 -8.84 -14.58
N ILE A 82 -7.71 -9.35 -14.97
CA ILE A 82 -8.19 -10.69 -14.57
C ILE A 82 -7.25 -11.81 -15.04
N GLY A 83 -6.48 -11.60 -16.12
CA GLY A 83 -5.53 -12.59 -16.62
C GLY A 83 -4.21 -12.68 -15.84
N ASN A 84 -3.87 -11.71 -14.97
CA ASN A 84 -2.57 -11.68 -14.31
C ASN A 84 -2.60 -11.20 -12.85
N GLU A 85 -3.60 -11.65 -12.09
CA GLU A 85 -3.74 -11.35 -10.66
C GLU A 85 -2.47 -11.71 -9.86
N SER A 86 -1.81 -12.82 -10.22
CA SER A 86 -0.55 -13.23 -9.58
C SER A 86 0.58 -12.23 -9.79
N GLU A 87 0.74 -11.68 -11.00
CA GLU A 87 1.75 -10.66 -11.28
C GLU A 87 1.44 -9.37 -10.52
N LEU A 88 0.17 -8.94 -10.48
CA LEU A 88 -0.22 -7.75 -9.71
C LEU A 88 0.05 -7.94 -8.21
N ASN A 89 -0.31 -9.09 -7.65
CA ASN A 89 -0.02 -9.40 -6.25
C ASN A 89 1.48 -9.38 -5.95
N GLN A 90 2.30 -9.88 -6.88
CA GLN A 90 3.75 -9.84 -6.76
C GLN A 90 4.30 -8.41 -6.83
N LEU A 91 3.83 -7.60 -7.79
CA LEU A 91 4.21 -6.19 -7.90
C LEU A 91 3.85 -5.40 -6.63
N ILE A 92 2.64 -5.59 -6.10
CA ILE A 92 2.21 -4.98 -4.83
C ILE A 92 3.16 -5.38 -3.69
N ASN A 93 3.52 -6.66 -3.60
CA ASN A 93 4.43 -7.14 -2.57
C ASN A 93 5.84 -6.55 -2.70
N ASP A 94 6.38 -6.49 -3.92
CA ASP A 94 7.72 -5.97 -4.19
C ASP A 94 7.81 -4.46 -3.91
N ASP A 95 6.77 -3.71 -4.25
CA ASP A 95 6.68 -2.27 -3.96
C ASP A 95 6.57 -2.02 -2.45
N ILE A 96 5.71 -2.76 -1.75
CA ILE A 96 5.57 -2.66 -0.29
C ILE A 96 6.87 -3.00 0.42
N LYS A 97 7.56 -4.05 -0.04
CA LYS A 97 8.89 -4.42 0.46
C LYS A 97 9.89 -3.28 0.27
N THR A 98 9.93 -2.68 -0.90
CA THR A 98 10.80 -1.54 -1.22
C THR A 98 10.54 -0.35 -0.32
N ILE A 99 9.26 -0.01 -0.10
CA ILE A 99 8.84 1.08 0.79
C ILE A 99 9.28 0.81 2.22
N ILE A 100 9.01 -0.40 2.75
CA ILE A 100 9.37 -0.78 4.11
C ILE A 100 10.89 -0.75 4.29
N GLN A 101 11.67 -1.30 3.35
CA GLN A 101 13.14 -1.25 3.41
C GLN A 101 13.67 0.18 3.38
N THR A 102 13.08 1.04 2.56
CA THR A 102 13.44 2.47 2.51
C THR A 102 13.10 3.17 3.83
N ALA A 103 11.97 2.82 4.46
CA ALA A 103 11.58 3.35 5.77
C ALA A 103 12.51 2.85 6.89
N VAL A 104 12.94 1.59 6.86
CA VAL A 104 13.93 1.01 7.81
C VAL A 104 15.23 1.82 7.76
N ASN A 105 15.74 2.11 6.57
CA ASN A 105 16.99 2.88 6.39
C ASN A 105 16.89 4.33 6.89
N LYS A 106 15.67 4.82 7.15
CA LYS A 106 15.35 6.17 7.62
C LYS A 106 14.79 6.17 9.04
N ALA A 107 14.72 5.02 9.70
CA ALA A 107 14.21 4.93 11.06
C ALA A 107 15.08 5.77 12.02
N THR A 108 14.44 6.29 13.06
CA THR A 108 15.10 7.07 14.12
C THR A 108 16.17 6.23 14.85
N PRO A 109 17.03 6.85 15.69
CA PRO A 109 18.06 6.13 16.46
C PRO A 109 17.51 4.95 17.28
N ASP A 110 16.23 4.99 17.66
CA ASP A 110 15.53 3.94 18.40
C ASP A 110 15.01 2.79 17.50
N ASN A 111 15.41 2.77 16.22
CA ASN A 111 15.02 1.79 15.21
C ASN A 111 13.50 1.68 15.00
N GLU A 112 12.74 2.71 15.39
CA GLU A 112 11.29 2.73 15.31
C GLU A 112 10.81 3.22 13.94
N ILE A 113 9.99 2.40 13.28
CA ILE A 113 9.39 2.72 11.99
C ILE A 113 8.01 3.30 12.26
N THR A 114 7.97 4.63 12.22
CA THR A 114 6.76 5.43 12.43
C THR A 114 6.02 5.68 11.12
N GLY A 115 4.76 6.13 11.21
CA GLY A 115 4.03 6.60 10.04
C GLY A 115 4.75 7.72 9.30
N HIS A 116 5.51 8.57 10.00
CA HIS A 116 6.31 9.61 9.38
C HIS A 116 7.45 9.04 8.52
N ALA A 117 8.17 8.04 9.02
CA ALA A 117 9.23 7.36 8.26
C ALA A 117 8.69 6.68 6.99
N VAL A 118 7.51 6.06 7.08
CA VAL A 118 6.81 5.50 5.91
C VAL A 118 6.43 6.59 4.91
N MET A 119 5.87 7.71 5.36
CA MET A 119 5.50 8.82 4.48
C MET A 119 6.73 9.44 3.79
N GLU A 120 7.85 9.56 4.50
CA GLU A 120 9.10 9.96 3.89
C GLU A 120 9.58 8.95 2.84
N ALA A 121 9.53 7.65 3.14
CA ALA A 121 9.92 6.61 2.20
C ALA A 121 9.09 6.69 0.92
N ILE A 122 7.76 6.81 1.07
CA ILE A 122 6.82 7.01 -0.05
C ILE A 122 7.20 8.27 -0.84
N ASN A 123 7.36 9.43 -0.19
CA ASN A 123 7.71 10.69 -0.88
C ASN A 123 9.04 10.59 -1.65
N ASN A 124 10.05 9.92 -1.09
CA ASN A 124 11.34 9.74 -1.75
C ASN A 124 11.25 8.79 -2.94
N LEU A 125 10.54 7.68 -2.81
CA LEU A 125 10.30 6.75 -3.91
C LEU A 125 9.50 7.42 -5.03
N TRP A 126 8.50 8.24 -4.70
CA TRP A 126 7.75 9.02 -5.70
C TRP A 126 8.59 10.08 -6.40
N ARG A 127 9.47 10.77 -5.66
CA ARG A 127 10.43 11.71 -6.26
C ARG A 127 11.37 10.98 -7.22
N GLN A 128 11.87 9.82 -6.81
CA GLN A 128 12.71 8.97 -7.65
C GLN A 128 11.96 8.50 -8.90
N LEU A 129 10.72 8.02 -8.77
CA LEU A 129 9.89 7.64 -9.92
C LEU A 129 9.65 8.81 -10.88
N ARG A 130 9.44 10.02 -10.37
CA ARG A 130 9.29 11.24 -11.20
C ARG A 130 10.60 11.67 -11.85
N THR A 131 11.75 11.56 -11.17
CA THR A 131 13.06 11.91 -11.73
C THR A 131 13.57 10.87 -12.73
N THR A 132 13.18 9.60 -12.56
CA THR A 132 13.59 8.51 -13.46
C THR A 132 12.60 8.32 -14.63
N LYS A 133 11.43 8.97 -14.59
CA LYS A 133 10.39 8.77 -15.62
C LYS A 133 9.52 10.01 -15.82
N LEU A 134 10.03 11.01 -16.55
CA LEU A 134 9.23 11.90 -17.40
C LEU A 134 10.08 12.79 -18.33
N GLU A 135 10.85 12.17 -19.24
CA GLU A 135 10.91 12.66 -20.62
C GLU A 135 9.89 11.86 -21.41
N ILE A 136 8.67 12.40 -21.55
CA ILE A 136 7.68 11.92 -22.54
C ILE A 136 7.73 12.83 -23.78
N TRP A 137 8.71 13.73 -23.83
CA TRP A 137 9.08 14.54 -24.98
C TRP A 137 10.61 14.67 -25.01
N GLY A 138 11.24 13.55 -25.31
CA GLY A 138 12.64 13.40 -25.71
C GLY A 138 12.72 12.20 -26.63
#